data_AF-A0A940ARL1-F1
#
_entry.id   AF-A0A940ARL1-F1
#
_cell.length_a   1.000
_cell.length_b   1.000
_cell.length_c   1.000
_cell.angle_alpha   90.00
_cell.angle_beta   90.00
_cell.angle_gamma   90.00
#
_symmetry.space_group_name_H-M   'P 1'
#
loop_
_entity.id
_entity.type
_entity.pdbx_description
1 polymer ?
#
loop_
_entity_poly.entity_id
_entity_poly.type
_entity_poly.pdbx_seq_one_letter_code
_entity_poly.pdbx_strand_id
1 'polypeptide(L)'
;MRKELRVLGAEALYLLATAVVAGVSTLIQMIGRTYVGKHSSFIFSGNDYRYNKLFFVFGLVLFVGFMFAGYKFFLKKKIRPLRGSEAILKVLFAVVALLFSLLTFAAIVLSFFLIIGITDNMLPESMFQMTVFSWPVFTLVFMIIVEIINCKGESSDPPSQKDP
;
A
#
# COMPACT_ATOMS: atom_id res chain seq x y z
N MET A 1 13.17 19.72 -13.34
CA MET A 1 13.98 19.17 -12.22
C MET A 1 13.51 19.52 -10.80
N ARG A 2 13.71 20.74 -10.23
CA ARG A 2 13.39 21.00 -8.79
C ARG A 2 11.93 20.71 -8.39
N LYS A 3 10.96 20.93 -9.29
CA LYS A 3 9.54 20.63 -9.02
C LYS A 3 9.26 19.13 -9.04
N GLU A 4 9.80 18.39 -10.01
CA GLU A 4 9.63 16.92 -10.11
C GLU A 4 10.25 16.18 -8.92
N LEU A 5 11.45 16.58 -8.49
CA LEU A 5 12.11 16.05 -7.29
C LEU A 5 11.25 16.23 -6.02
N ARG A 6 10.54 17.35 -5.90
CA ARG A 6 9.61 17.58 -4.78
C ARG A 6 8.39 16.67 -4.86
N VAL A 7 7.92 16.34 -6.06
CA VAL A 7 6.81 15.39 -6.23
C VAL A 7 7.26 13.97 -5.89
N LEU A 8 8.43 13.56 -6.37
CA LEU A 8 9.06 12.28 -6.01
C LEU A 8 9.24 12.14 -4.50
N GLY A 9 9.74 13.18 -3.83
CA GLY A 9 9.86 13.18 -2.37
C GLY A 9 8.50 13.11 -1.66
N ALA A 10 7.47 13.78 -2.19
CA ALA A 10 6.13 13.70 -1.62
C ALA A 10 5.48 12.31 -1.80
N GLU A 11 5.74 11.67 -2.93
CA GLU A 11 5.31 10.30 -3.18
C GLU A 11 6.01 9.31 -2.29
N ALA A 12 7.34 9.37 -2.22
CA ALA A 12 8.13 8.54 -1.32
C ALA A 12 7.67 8.70 0.14
N LEU A 13 7.37 9.93 0.58
CA LEU A 13 6.84 10.16 1.92
C LEU A 13 5.44 9.55 2.13
N TYR A 14 4.55 9.69 1.14
CA TYR A 14 3.23 9.08 1.19
C TYR A 14 3.30 7.55 1.22
N LEU A 15 4.19 6.95 0.43
CA LEU A 15 4.40 5.51 0.38
C LEU A 15 5.10 4.98 1.64
N LEU A 16 6.01 5.75 2.22
CA LEU A 16 6.58 5.45 3.53
C LEU A 16 5.49 5.42 4.60
N ALA A 17 4.64 6.45 4.63
CA ALA A 17 3.51 6.51 5.55
C ALA A 17 2.53 5.34 5.31
N THR A 18 2.31 4.96 4.06
CA THR A 18 1.50 3.79 3.69
C THR A 18 2.06 2.50 4.27
N ALA A 19 3.38 2.27 4.19
CA ALA A 19 4.01 1.09 4.77
C ALA A 19 3.84 1.04 6.31
N VAL A 20 3.99 2.19 6.98
CA VAL A 20 3.74 2.31 8.43
C VAL A 20 2.28 2.01 8.77
N VAL A 21 1.34 2.60 8.03
CA VAL A 21 -0.10 2.38 8.24
C VAL A 21 -0.48 0.94 7.93
N ALA A 22 0.13 0.28 6.94
CA ALA A 22 -0.09 -1.14 6.67
C ALA A 22 0.36 -2.01 7.84
N GLY A 23 1.52 -1.73 8.44
CA GLY A 23 1.98 -2.42 9.64
C GLY A 23 1.02 -2.22 10.82
N VAL A 24 0.67 -0.97 11.14
CA VAL A 24 -0.29 -0.65 12.22
C VAL A 24 -1.65 -1.30 11.98
N SER A 25 -2.15 -1.26 10.75
CA SER A 25 -3.41 -1.89 10.38
C SER A 25 -3.35 -3.40 10.57
N THR A 26 -2.24 -4.04 10.20
CA THR A 26 -2.00 -5.48 10.42
C THR A 26 -2.02 -5.81 11.92
N LEU A 27 -1.38 -4.99 12.75
CA LEU A 27 -1.44 -5.14 14.21
C LEU A 27 -2.88 -5.05 14.74
N ILE A 28 -3.66 -4.10 14.24
CA ILE A 28 -5.09 -3.98 14.57
C ILE A 28 -5.86 -5.22 14.15
N GLN A 29 -5.62 -5.79 12.98
CA GLN A 29 -6.30 -7.00 12.52
C GLN A 29 -6.10 -8.20 13.46
N MET A 30 -5.00 -8.22 14.22
CA MET A 30 -4.68 -9.29 15.16
C MET A 30 -5.28 -9.08 16.57
N ILE A 31 -5.91 -7.93 16.84
CA ILE A 31 -6.58 -7.66 18.11
C ILE A 31 -7.75 -8.64 18.30
N GLY A 32 -7.83 -9.25 19.48
CA GLY A 32 -8.90 -10.17 19.82
C GLY A 32 -8.85 -11.52 19.08
N ARG A 33 -7.68 -11.91 18.56
CA ARG A 33 -7.46 -13.24 17.98
C ARG A 33 -7.79 -14.33 19.00
N THR A 34 -8.39 -15.42 18.54
CA THR A 34 -8.78 -16.55 19.39
C THR A 34 -7.95 -17.78 19.05
N TYR A 35 -7.39 -18.44 20.06
CA TYR A 35 -6.73 -19.74 19.89
C TYR A 35 -7.75 -20.79 19.47
N VAL A 36 -7.40 -21.60 18.46
CA VAL A 36 -8.25 -22.65 17.89
C VAL A 36 -7.73 -24.03 18.24
N GLY A 37 -6.41 -24.22 18.22
CA GLY A 37 -5.80 -25.52 18.44
C GLY A 37 -4.31 -25.52 18.14
N LYS A 38 -3.71 -26.70 18.21
CA LYS A 38 -2.33 -26.93 17.78
C LYS A 38 -2.33 -27.65 16.45
N HIS A 39 -1.37 -27.28 15.62
CA HIS A 39 -1.04 -28.07 14.44
C HIS A 39 0.32 -28.74 14.66
N SER A 40 0.43 -29.98 14.19
CA SER A 40 1.67 -30.75 14.21
C SER A 40 2.10 -30.96 12.76
N SER A 41 3.28 -30.45 12.42
CA SER A 41 3.92 -30.69 11.11
C SER A 41 5.32 -31.26 11.33
N PHE A 42 5.86 -31.92 10.31
CA PHE A 42 7.18 -32.59 10.37
C PHE A 42 8.36 -31.66 10.69
N ILE A 43 8.25 -30.36 10.37
CA ILE A 43 9.35 -29.38 10.51
C ILE A 43 9.01 -28.28 11.54
N PHE A 44 7.76 -27.82 11.60
CA PHE A 44 7.32 -26.82 12.58
C PHE A 44 5.94 -27.19 13.13
N SER A 45 5.87 -27.37 14.44
CA SER A 45 4.63 -27.45 15.21
C SER A 45 4.35 -26.10 15.86
N GLY A 46 3.09 -25.68 15.88
CA GLY A 46 2.70 -24.41 16.46
C GLY A 46 1.24 -24.36 16.83
N ASN A 47 0.79 -23.15 17.13
CA ASN A 47 -0.60 -22.88 17.49
C ASN A 47 -1.33 -22.22 16.32
N ASP A 48 -2.60 -22.58 16.16
CA ASP A 48 -3.52 -21.95 15.23
C ASP A 48 -4.36 -20.90 15.95
N TYR A 49 -4.35 -19.68 15.41
CA TYR A 49 -5.21 -18.60 15.85
C TYR A 49 -6.21 -18.25 14.77
N ARG A 50 -7.34 -17.68 15.15
CA ARG A 50 -8.35 -17.15 14.23
C ARG A 50 -8.47 -15.65 14.38
N TYR A 51 -8.56 -14.95 13.25
CA TYR A 51 -8.85 -13.52 13.24
C TYR A 51 -10.21 -13.21 13.88
N ASN A 52 -10.27 -12.11 14.62
CA ASN A 52 -11.53 -11.47 14.90
C ASN A 52 -11.98 -10.70 13.63
N LYS A 53 -13.10 -11.13 13.04
CA LYS A 53 -13.61 -10.55 11.78
C LYS A 53 -13.81 -9.04 11.86
N LEU A 54 -14.26 -8.52 13.01
CA LEU A 54 -14.50 -7.10 13.20
C LEU A 54 -13.19 -6.31 13.12
N PHE A 55 -12.19 -6.71 13.91
CA PHE A 55 -10.88 -6.05 13.89
C PHE A 55 -10.14 -6.22 12.57
N PHE A 56 -10.34 -7.35 11.88
CA PHE A 56 -9.82 -7.53 10.54
C PHE A 56 -10.36 -6.49 9.55
N VAL A 57 -11.69 -6.27 9.55
CA VAL A 57 -12.35 -5.26 8.72
C VAL A 57 -11.89 -3.85 9.12
N PHE A 58 -11.73 -3.57 10.41
CA PHE A 58 -11.19 -2.28 10.86
C PHE A 58 -9.79 -2.01 10.31
N GLY A 59 -8.87 -2.98 10.38
CA GLY A 59 -7.54 -2.83 9.79
C GLY A 59 -7.59 -2.64 8.27
N LEU A 60 -8.47 -3.37 7.58
CA LEU A 60 -8.67 -3.22 6.14
C LEU A 60 -9.17 -1.81 5.77
N VAL A 61 -10.21 -1.33 6.46
CA VAL A 61 -10.77 0.01 6.24
C VAL A 61 -9.75 1.10 6.55
N LEU A 62 -8.94 0.92 7.59
CA LEU A 62 -7.88 1.87 7.94
C LEU A 62 -6.83 1.97 6.82
N PHE A 63 -6.32 0.84 6.35
CA PHE A 63 -5.32 0.80 5.28
C PHE A 63 -5.86 1.36 3.96
N VAL A 64 -6.99 0.83 3.49
CA VAL A 64 -7.61 1.26 2.23
C VAL A 64 -8.06 2.72 2.32
N GLY A 65 -8.67 3.10 3.43
CA GLY A 65 -9.09 4.48 3.70
C GLY A 65 -7.91 5.45 3.68
N PHE A 66 -6.78 5.09 4.30
CA PHE A 66 -5.56 5.90 4.26
C PHE A 66 -5.03 6.05 2.83
N MET A 67 -5.01 4.97 2.04
CA MET A 67 -4.57 5.01 0.65
C MET A 67 -5.40 6.02 -0.15
N PHE A 68 -6.73 5.88 -0.15
CA PHE A 68 -7.60 6.78 -0.91
C PHE A 68 -7.60 8.22 -0.38
N ALA A 69 -7.68 8.41 0.94
CA ALA A 69 -7.69 9.73 1.55
C ALA A 69 -6.34 10.45 1.38
N GLY A 70 -5.24 9.76 1.64
CA GLY A 70 -3.90 10.30 1.47
C GLY A 70 -3.63 10.70 0.02
N TYR A 71 -4.03 9.89 -0.96
CA TYR A 71 -3.98 10.31 -2.35
C TYR A 71 -4.82 11.57 -2.60
N LYS A 72 -6.11 11.56 -2.23
CA LYS A 72 -7.05 12.65 -2.54
C LYS A 72 -6.62 13.99 -1.93
N PHE A 73 -6.16 13.97 -0.67
CA PHE A 73 -5.85 15.19 0.08
C PHE A 73 -4.39 15.63 -0.07
N PHE A 74 -3.44 14.69 -0.13
CA PHE A 74 -2.01 15.00 -0.11
C PHE A 74 -1.38 14.94 -1.50
N LEU A 75 -1.60 13.85 -2.24
CA LEU A 75 -0.81 13.55 -3.43
C LEU A 75 -1.41 14.10 -4.74
N LYS A 76 -2.75 14.13 -4.86
CA LYS A 76 -3.47 14.58 -6.07
C LYS A 76 -3.07 16.00 -6.51
N LYS A 77 -2.92 16.92 -5.56
CA LYS A 77 -2.50 18.31 -5.86
C LYS A 77 -1.02 18.39 -6.27
N LYS A 78 -0.19 17.48 -5.77
CA LYS A 78 1.26 17.47 -5.99
C LYS A 78 1.66 16.74 -7.27
N ILE A 79 0.88 15.76 -7.74
CA ILE A 79 1.13 15.02 -8.98
C ILE A 79 0.72 15.80 -10.23
N ARG A 80 -0.17 16.80 -10.12
CA ARG A 80 -0.65 17.62 -11.25
C ARG A 80 0.44 18.18 -12.19
N PRO A 81 1.63 18.62 -11.70
CA PRO A 81 2.74 19.08 -12.55
C PRO A 81 3.45 17.98 -13.35
N LEU A 82 3.23 16.69 -13.06
CA LEU A 82 3.84 15.56 -13.78
C LEU A 82 3.20 15.26 -15.13
N ARG A 83 2.12 15.96 -15.49
CA ARG A 83 1.35 15.71 -16.72
C ARG A 83 2.22 15.75 -17.99
N GLY A 84 3.19 16.65 -18.05
CA GLY A 84 4.12 16.80 -19.18
C GLY A 84 5.53 16.27 -18.90
N SER A 85 5.74 15.44 -17.88
CA SER A 85 7.08 14.94 -17.55
C SER A 85 7.56 13.90 -18.56
N GLU A 86 8.87 13.90 -18.81
CA GLU A 86 9.55 12.91 -19.65
C GLU A 86 9.28 11.47 -19.20
N ALA A 87 9.35 10.53 -20.15
CA ALA A 87 9.11 9.11 -19.89
C ALA A 87 10.03 8.54 -18.79
N ILE A 88 11.27 9.03 -18.70
CA ILE A 88 12.26 8.62 -17.70
C ILE A 88 11.76 8.88 -16.27
N LEU A 89 11.11 10.02 -16.04
CA LEU A 89 10.57 10.35 -14.72
C LEU A 89 9.44 9.41 -14.34
N LYS A 90 8.56 9.05 -15.28
CA LYS A 90 7.47 8.09 -15.04
C LYS A 90 8.00 6.71 -14.67
N VAL A 91 9.07 6.26 -15.33
CA VAL A 91 9.78 5.03 -14.95
C VAL A 91 10.34 5.14 -13.53
N LEU A 92 10.95 6.27 -13.17
CA LEU A 92 11.48 6.48 -11.83
C LEU A 92 10.38 6.43 -10.75
N PHE A 93 9.21 7.02 -11.01
CA PHE A 93 8.04 6.94 -10.12
C PHE A 93 7.58 5.49 -9.93
N ALA A 94 7.40 4.74 -11.03
CA ALA A 94 7.04 3.33 -10.96
C ALA A 94 8.05 2.48 -10.17
N VAL A 95 9.36 2.77 -10.32
CA VAL A 95 10.42 2.10 -9.54
C VAL A 95 10.30 2.44 -8.05
N VAL A 96 10.03 3.70 -7.70
CA VAL A 96 9.78 4.10 -6.30
C VAL A 96 8.55 3.38 -5.74
N ALA A 97 7.44 3.37 -6.47
CA ALA A 97 6.24 2.64 -6.07
C ALA A 97 6.51 1.14 -5.83
N LEU A 98 7.32 0.50 -6.70
CA LEU A 98 7.73 -0.89 -6.55
C LEU A 98 8.57 -1.11 -5.28
N LEU A 99 9.59 -0.28 -5.04
CA LEU A 99 10.44 -0.39 -3.86
C LEU A 99 9.63 -0.23 -2.56
N PHE A 100 8.70 0.73 -2.52
CA PHE A 100 7.86 0.93 -1.33
C PHE A 100 6.74 -0.10 -1.19
N SER A 101 6.29 -0.73 -2.28
CA SER A 101 5.42 -1.91 -2.21
C SER A 101 6.14 -3.07 -1.50
N LEU A 102 7.41 -3.33 -1.83
CA LEU A 102 8.24 -4.31 -1.10
C LEU A 102 8.45 -3.91 0.36
N LEU A 103 8.63 -2.61 0.64
CA LEU A 103 8.72 -2.11 2.02
C LEU A 103 7.41 -2.33 2.79
N THR A 104 6.26 -2.17 2.13
CA THR A 104 4.93 -2.46 2.69
C THR A 104 4.80 -3.95 3.02
N PHE A 105 5.24 -4.83 2.13
CA PHE A 105 5.30 -6.27 2.39
C PHE A 105 6.15 -6.57 3.64
N ALA A 106 7.35 -6.01 3.72
CA ALA A 106 8.24 -6.20 4.87
C ALA A 106 7.61 -5.70 6.17
N ALA A 107 6.93 -4.55 6.16
CA ALA A 107 6.24 -4.02 7.34
C ALA A 107 5.11 -4.93 7.82
N ILE A 108 4.35 -5.53 6.90
CA ILE A 108 3.26 -6.47 7.21
C ILE A 108 3.83 -7.77 7.81
N VAL A 109 4.85 -8.35 7.16
CA VAL A 109 5.50 -9.58 7.65
C VAL A 109 6.12 -9.36 9.02
N LEU A 110 6.81 -8.24 9.23
CA LEU A 110 7.35 -7.88 10.55
C LEU A 110 6.25 -7.74 11.60
N SER A 111 5.11 -7.13 11.24
CA SER A 111 3.98 -7.00 12.16
C SER A 111 3.43 -8.35 12.58
N PHE A 112 3.28 -9.29 11.63
CA PHE A 112 2.88 -10.66 11.94
C PHE A 112 3.89 -11.37 12.85
N PHE A 113 5.18 -11.26 12.53
CA PHE A 113 6.25 -11.84 13.33
C PHE A 113 6.22 -11.34 14.79
N LEU A 114 6.00 -10.04 15.00
CA LEU A 114 5.98 -9.44 16.34
C LEU A 114 4.84 -9.96 17.24
N ILE A 115 3.73 -10.41 16.65
CA ILE A 115 2.53 -10.80 17.40
C ILE A 115 2.34 -12.31 17.44
N ILE A 116 2.56 -13.01 16.33
CA ILE A 116 2.32 -14.46 16.20
C ILE A 116 3.62 -15.25 16.40
N GLY A 117 4.79 -14.66 16.10
CA GLY A 117 6.05 -15.40 16.05
C GLY A 117 6.24 -16.14 14.73
N ILE A 118 7.20 -17.07 14.72
CA ILE A 118 7.63 -17.79 13.50
C ILE A 118 6.79 -19.05 13.23
N THR A 119 6.28 -19.67 14.28
CA THR A 119 5.76 -21.05 14.24
C THR A 119 4.25 -21.14 14.23
N ASP A 120 3.56 -20.05 14.59
CA ASP A 120 2.12 -20.04 14.79
C ASP A 120 1.41 -19.52 13.53
N ASN A 121 0.21 -20.05 13.26
CA ASN A 121 -0.54 -19.74 12.04
C ASN A 121 -1.77 -18.87 12.34
N MET A 122 -2.17 -18.07 11.36
CA MET A 122 -3.40 -17.29 11.39
C MET A 122 -4.42 -17.81 10.37
N LEU A 123 -5.58 -18.20 10.89
CA LEU A 123 -6.72 -18.69 10.14
C LEU A 123 -7.83 -17.64 10.03
N PRO A 124 -8.62 -17.67 8.95
CA PRO A 124 -8.41 -18.47 7.75
C PRO A 124 -7.21 -17.97 6.93
N GLU A 125 -6.51 -18.90 6.28
CA GLU A 125 -5.29 -18.61 5.51
C GLU A 125 -5.54 -17.58 4.39
N SER A 126 -6.74 -17.58 3.82
CA SER A 126 -7.14 -16.60 2.80
C SER A 126 -7.07 -15.15 3.32
N MET A 127 -7.43 -14.90 4.58
CA MET A 127 -7.36 -13.56 5.19
C MET A 127 -5.91 -13.15 5.44
N PHE A 128 -5.08 -14.09 5.87
CA PHE A 128 -3.64 -13.88 6.02
C PHE A 128 -2.98 -13.57 4.67
N GLN A 129 -3.20 -14.39 3.65
CA GLN A 129 -2.65 -14.18 2.30
C GLN A 129 -3.14 -12.88 1.67
N MET A 130 -4.40 -12.50 1.91
CA MET A 130 -4.95 -11.22 1.45
C MET A 130 -4.19 -10.04 2.04
N THR A 131 -3.92 -10.05 3.35
CA THR A 131 -3.15 -8.98 3.98
C THR A 131 -1.70 -8.98 3.50
N VAL A 132 -1.03 -10.14 3.50
CA VAL A 132 0.40 -10.24 3.18
C VAL A 132 0.70 -9.90 1.71
N PHE A 133 -0.07 -10.44 0.76
CA PHE A 133 0.23 -10.30 -0.66
C PHE A 133 -0.64 -9.26 -1.35
N SER A 134 -1.94 -9.21 -1.06
CA SER A 134 -2.84 -8.30 -1.80
C SER A 134 -2.60 -6.85 -1.46
N TRP A 135 -2.16 -6.50 -0.24
CA TRP A 135 -1.94 -5.10 0.13
C TRP A 135 -0.73 -4.47 -0.57
N PRO A 136 0.46 -5.09 -0.60
CA PRO A 136 1.58 -4.59 -1.40
C PRO A 136 1.24 -4.46 -2.89
N VAL A 137 0.56 -5.47 -3.45
CA VAL A 137 0.13 -5.46 -4.85
C VAL A 137 -0.88 -4.33 -5.09
N PHE A 138 -1.84 -4.16 -4.19
CA PHE A 138 -2.80 -3.07 -4.24
C PHE A 138 -2.11 -1.71 -4.21
N THR A 139 -1.13 -1.50 -3.32
CA THR A 139 -0.34 -0.27 -3.27
C THR A 139 0.33 0.02 -4.61
N LEU A 140 1.00 -0.97 -5.20
CA LEU A 140 1.70 -0.82 -6.48
C LEU A 140 0.73 -0.48 -7.61
N VAL A 141 -0.33 -1.28 -7.77
CA VAL A 141 -1.32 -1.11 -8.83
C VAL A 141 -2.04 0.23 -8.67
N PHE A 142 -2.40 0.62 -7.44
CA PHE A 142 -3.05 1.89 -7.15
C PHE A 142 -2.19 3.08 -7.59
N MET A 143 -0.88 3.05 -7.27
CA MET A 143 0.04 4.11 -7.65
C MET A 143 0.20 4.21 -9.17
N ILE A 144 0.41 3.09 -9.85
CA ILE A 144 0.51 3.03 -11.31
C ILE A 144 -0.76 3.61 -11.96
N ILE A 145 -1.94 3.22 -11.47
CA ILE A 145 -3.22 3.75 -11.99
C ILE A 145 -3.32 5.26 -11.77
N VAL A 146 -2.97 5.74 -10.57
CA VAL A 146 -2.98 7.16 -10.22
C VAL A 146 -2.07 7.96 -11.15
N GLU A 147 -0.89 7.43 -11.47
CA GLU A 147 0.05 8.06 -12.40
C GLU A 147 -0.50 8.10 -13.83
N ILE A 148 -1.04 6.97 -14.33
CA ILE A 148 -1.59 6.85 -15.69
C ILE A 148 -2.80 7.78 -15.88
N ILE A 149 -3.75 7.78 -14.95
CA ILE A 149 -4.97 8.60 -15.04
C ILE A 149 -4.60 10.09 -15.09
N ASN A 150 -3.64 10.51 -14.28
CA ASN A 150 -3.20 11.90 -14.27
C ASN A 150 -2.45 12.28 -15.56
N CYS A 151 -1.79 11.33 -16.23
CA CYS A 151 -1.16 11.56 -17.55
C CYS A 151 -2.18 11.73 -18.70
N LYS A 152 -3.33 11.05 -18.68
CA LYS A 152 -4.24 10.97 -19.85
C LYS A 152 -5.07 12.21 -20.18
N GLY A 153 -5.16 13.21 -19.32
CA GLY A 153 -6.08 14.33 -19.56
C GLY A 153 -5.54 15.44 -20.46
N GLU A 154 -4.86 15.07 -21.54
CA GLU A 154 -4.23 15.96 -22.53
C GLU A 154 -4.97 15.98 -23.89
N SER A 155 -6.08 15.26 -24.07
CA SER A 155 -6.70 15.13 -25.42
C SER A 155 -7.88 16.07 -25.72
N SER A 156 -8.26 17.02 -24.86
CA SER A 156 -9.51 17.77 -25.07
C SER A 156 -9.51 19.28 -24.80
N ASP A 157 -8.36 19.92 -24.56
CA ASP A 157 -8.33 21.38 -24.47
C ASP A 157 -7.64 21.95 -25.71
N PRO A 158 -8.38 22.54 -26.68
CA PRO A 158 -7.78 23.17 -27.84
C PRO A 158 -6.97 24.39 -27.40
N PRO A 159 -5.83 24.68 -28.05
CA PRO A 159 -5.06 25.87 -27.76
C PRO A 159 -5.94 27.09 -28.02
N SER A 160 -6.17 27.89 -26.98
CA SER A 160 -6.69 29.25 -27.10
C SER A 160 -5.70 30.05 -27.93
N GLN A 161 -5.89 30.03 -29.25
CA GLN A 161 -5.35 31.01 -30.17
C GLN A 161 -5.84 32.38 -29.71
N LYS A 162 -4.93 33.15 -29.13
CA LYS A 162 -5.01 34.60 -29.12
C LYS A 162 -3.64 35.11 -29.52
N ASP A 163 -3.48 35.23 -30.82
CA ASP A 163 -2.71 36.29 -31.45
C ASP A 163 -3.72 37.15 -32.25
N PRO A 164 -3.42 38.41 -32.59
CA PRO A 164 -2.22 39.21 -32.28
C PRO A 164 -2.45 40.39 -31.32
#